data_AF-A0A2P7SE41-F1
#
_entry.id   AF-A0A2P7SE41-F1
#
_cell.length_a   1.000
_cell.length_b   1.000
_cell.length_c   1.000
_cell.angle_alpha   90.00
_cell.angle_beta   90.00
_cell.angle_gamma   90.00
#
_symmetry.space_group_name_H-M   'P 1'
#
loop_
_entity.id
_entity.type
_entity.pdbx_description
1 polymer ?
#
loop_
_entity_poly.entity_id
_entity_poly.type
_entity_poly.pdbx_seq_one_letter_code
_entity_poly.pdbx_strand_id
1 'polypeptide(L)'
;MTGFIYAIECASRIKIGFSKSPLRRFTKIVSDAPLHCDFLGCWPGSVSDEMEIHAMFSDIREHGEWFLATDEVRSFIVDRAIQIDIGKRKKDGGQLAEHLSATGTTDAALAAKVGCDRSMITKIRAGKATPSLPLALAITRETGVPVEALLPAGAAA
;
A
#
# COMPACT_ATOMS: atom_id res chain seq x y z
N MET A 1 -5.55 8.39 24.79
CA MET A 1 -4.39 8.36 23.87
C MET A 1 -4.88 8.74 22.48
N THR A 2 -4.20 9.64 21.77
CA THR A 2 -4.53 10.03 20.39
C THR A 2 -3.97 9.03 19.39
N GLY A 3 -4.77 8.67 18.38
CA GLY A 3 -4.41 7.75 17.30
C GLY A 3 -5.48 7.76 16.20
N PHE A 4 -5.70 6.63 15.54
CA PHE A 4 -6.66 6.51 14.45
C PHE A 4 -7.60 5.33 14.67
N ILE A 5 -8.89 5.55 14.45
CA ILE A 5 -9.86 4.47 14.29
C ILE A 5 -9.83 4.06 12.82
N TYR A 6 -9.72 2.76 12.54
CA TYR A 6 -9.71 2.22 11.18
C TYR A 6 -10.82 1.20 10.99
N ALA A 7 -11.26 1.08 9.74
CA ALA A 7 -12.25 0.10 9.32
C ALA A 7 -11.71 -0.76 8.17
N ILE A 8 -11.82 -2.07 8.31
CA ILE A 8 -11.41 -3.06 7.29
C ILE A 8 -12.58 -3.99 7.04
N GLU A 9 -13.06 -4.03 5.81
CA GLU A 9 -14.04 -5.01 5.37
C GLU A 9 -13.33 -6.29 4.96
N CYS A 10 -13.85 -7.44 5.36
CA CYS A 10 -13.41 -8.73 4.87
C CYS A 10 -14.63 -9.63 4.67
N ALA A 11 -14.87 -9.99 3.40
CA ALA A 11 -16.11 -10.66 2.96
C ALA A 11 -17.38 -9.89 3.38
N SER A 12 -18.12 -10.37 4.36
CA SER A 12 -19.38 -9.79 4.85
C SER A 12 -19.27 -9.19 6.25
N ARG A 13 -18.05 -8.92 6.71
CA ARG A 13 -17.77 -8.38 8.04
C ARG A 13 -16.86 -7.19 7.97
N ILE A 14 -17.08 -6.22 8.85
CA ILE A 14 -16.23 -5.04 9.00
C ILE A 14 -15.58 -5.09 10.36
N LYS A 15 -14.25 -5.00 10.37
CA LYS A 15 -13.46 -4.83 11.58
C LYS A 15 -13.28 -3.35 11.86
N ILE A 16 -13.67 -2.89 13.04
CA ILE A 16 -13.41 -1.53 13.51
C ILE A 16 -12.48 -1.60 14.71
N GLY A 17 -11.35 -0.91 14.65
CA GLY A 17 -10.43 -0.88 15.78
C GLY A 17 -9.58 0.38 15.85
N PHE A 18 -8.90 0.56 16.98
CA PHE A 18 -7.97 1.67 17.19
C PHE A 18 -6.51 1.26 16.95
N SER A 19 -5.75 2.14 16.31
CA SER A 19 -4.30 1.97 16.13
C SER A 19 -3.60 3.31 15.92
N LYS A 20 -2.35 3.42 16.37
CA LYS A 20 -1.46 4.52 15.96
C LYS A 20 -0.94 4.36 14.53
N SER A 21 -0.97 3.12 14.01
CA SER A 21 -0.46 2.76 12.69
C SER A 21 -1.45 1.82 11.98
N PRO A 22 -2.60 2.33 11.51
CA PRO A 22 -3.68 1.52 10.93
C PRO A 22 -3.23 0.74 9.70
N LEU A 23 -2.37 1.32 8.86
CA LEU A 23 -1.85 0.65 7.65
C LEU A 23 -1.02 -0.59 7.95
N ARG A 24 -0.16 -0.55 8.97
CA ARG A 24 0.62 -1.73 9.40
C ARG A 24 -0.30 -2.86 9.87
N ARG A 25 -1.42 -2.50 10.50
CA ARG A 25 -2.40 -3.45 11.01
C ARG A 25 -3.22 -4.05 9.86
N PHE A 26 -3.59 -3.25 8.86
CA PHE A 26 -4.19 -3.74 7.62
C PHE A 26 -3.31 -4.77 6.90
N THR A 27 -2.03 -4.46 6.65
CA THR A 27 -1.10 -5.40 5.98
C THR A 27 -1.01 -6.73 6.72
N LYS A 28 -0.99 -6.69 8.05
CA LYS A 28 -0.99 -7.91 8.87
C LYS A 28 -2.29 -8.70 8.71
N ILE A 29 -3.44 -8.03 8.82
CA ILE A 29 -4.75 -8.66 8.67
C ILE A 29 -4.89 -9.30 7.30
N VAL A 30 -4.49 -8.62 6.23
CA VAL A 30 -4.51 -9.17 4.86
C VAL A 30 -3.61 -10.38 4.71
N SER A 31 -2.43 -10.39 5.36
CA SER A 31 -1.51 -11.53 5.32
C SER A 31 -2.05 -12.77 6.05
N ASP A 32 -2.82 -12.56 7.12
CA ASP A 32 -3.37 -13.64 7.95
C ASP A 32 -4.78 -14.07 7.50
N ALA A 33 -5.43 -13.30 6.62
CA ALA A 33 -6.79 -13.55 6.16
C ALA A 33 -6.82 -14.54 4.99
N PRO A 34 -7.67 -15.57 5.04
CA PRO A 34 -7.88 -16.47 3.90
C PRO A 34 -8.68 -15.83 2.76
N LEU A 35 -9.31 -14.68 3.00
CA LEU A 35 -10.18 -13.96 2.06
C LEU A 35 -9.65 -12.54 1.82
N HIS A 36 -10.05 -11.95 0.68
CA HIS A 36 -9.72 -10.57 0.35
C HIS A 36 -10.33 -9.62 1.39
N CYS A 37 -9.51 -8.72 1.92
CA CYS A 37 -9.98 -7.67 2.80
C CYS A 37 -9.68 -6.29 2.19
N ASP A 38 -10.68 -5.42 2.23
CA ASP A 38 -10.65 -4.06 1.72
C ASP A 38 -10.55 -3.07 2.87
N PHE A 39 -9.66 -2.09 2.75
CA PHE A 39 -9.56 -1.05 3.75
C PHE A 39 -10.53 0.08 3.39
N LEU A 40 -11.53 0.27 4.24
CA LEU A 40 -12.58 1.27 4.01
C LEU A 40 -12.11 2.68 4.37
N GLY A 41 -11.24 2.81 5.36
CA GLY A 41 -10.68 4.10 5.75
C GLY A 41 -10.22 4.15 7.21
N CYS A 42 -9.73 5.32 7.60
CA CYS A 42 -9.49 5.63 9.00
C CYS A 42 -9.66 7.13 9.28
N TRP A 43 -9.85 7.47 10.55
CA TRP A 43 -10.01 8.85 11.00
C TRP A 43 -9.35 9.06 12.36
N PRO A 44 -8.95 10.30 12.69
CA PRO A 44 -8.40 10.62 14.01
C PRO A 44 -9.41 10.27 15.11
N GLY A 45 -8.94 9.59 16.14
CA GLY A 45 -9.79 9.20 17.27
C GLY A 45 -8.97 8.67 18.44
N SER A 46 -9.68 8.11 19.41
CA SER A 46 -9.14 7.56 20.64
C SER A 46 -9.75 6.18 20.92
N VAL A 47 -9.22 5.51 21.94
CA VAL A 47 -9.78 4.24 22.42
C VAL A 47 -11.21 4.43 22.95
N SER A 48 -11.51 5.60 23.53
CA SER A 48 -12.87 5.90 23.99
C SER A 48 -13.86 5.97 22.81
N ASP A 49 -13.45 6.61 21.71
CA ASP A 49 -14.28 6.68 20.50
C ASP A 49 -14.53 5.28 19.90
N GLU A 50 -13.53 4.40 19.93
CA GLU A 50 -13.70 3.00 19.53
C GLU A 50 -14.74 2.29 20.40
N MET A 51 -14.66 2.46 21.72
CA MET A 51 -15.62 1.86 22.66
C MET A 51 -17.04 2.36 22.44
N GLU A 52 -17.21 3.66 22.16
CA GLU A 52 -18.52 4.24 21.82
C GLU A 52 -19.08 3.64 20.53
N ILE A 53 -18.27 3.47 19.51
CA ILE A 53 -18.67 2.82 18.24
C ILE A 53 -19.05 1.36 18.49
N HIS A 54 -18.27 0.64 19.31
CA HIS A 54 -18.58 -0.75 19.67
C HIS A 54 -19.89 -0.87 20.47
N ALA A 55 -20.22 0.12 21.30
CA ALA A 55 -21.48 0.18 22.01
C ALA A 55 -22.64 0.49 21.05
N MET A 56 -22.45 1.46 20.14
CA MET A 56 -23.42 1.87 19.14
C MET A 56 -23.81 0.74 18.19
N PHE A 57 -22.85 -0.07 17.75
CA PHE A 57 -23.08 -1.22 16.85
C PHE A 57 -23.06 -2.57 17.58
N SER A 58 -23.35 -2.58 18.87
CA SER A 58 -23.33 -3.81 19.68
C SER A 58 -24.32 -4.87 19.17
N ASP A 59 -25.45 -4.47 18.61
CA ASP A 59 -26.50 -5.36 18.08
C ASP A 59 -26.06 -6.17 16.84
N ILE A 60 -25.13 -5.63 16.05
CA ILE A 60 -24.60 -6.27 14.82
C ILE A 60 -23.17 -6.77 15.00
N ARG A 61 -22.69 -6.79 16.24
CA ARG A 61 -21.35 -7.25 16.61
C ARG A 61 -21.34 -8.77 16.70
N GLU A 62 -20.66 -9.44 15.78
CA GLU A 62 -20.62 -10.90 15.77
C GLU A 62 -19.50 -11.46 16.67
N HIS A 63 -18.27 -10.95 16.53
CA HIS A 63 -17.12 -11.53 17.24
C HIS A 63 -16.02 -10.52 17.53
N GLY A 64 -15.84 -10.18 18.81
CA GLY A 64 -14.77 -9.28 19.24
C GLY A 64 -14.84 -7.92 18.56
N GLU A 65 -13.92 -7.61 17.66
CA GLU A 65 -13.88 -6.32 16.93
C GLU A 65 -14.56 -6.39 15.55
N TRP A 66 -15.30 -7.46 15.25
CA TRP A 66 -15.96 -7.69 13.94
C TRP A 66 -17.47 -7.47 14.00
N PHE A 67 -17.97 -6.69 13.05
CA PHE A 67 -19.36 -6.29 12.88
C PHE A 67 -19.89 -6.81 11.53
N LEU A 68 -21.20 -7.01 11.41
CA LEU A 68 -21.83 -7.33 10.13
C LEU A 68 -21.69 -6.14 9.17
N ALA A 69 -21.35 -6.41 7.90
CA ALA A 69 -21.20 -5.38 6.87
C ALA A 69 -22.56 -4.86 6.37
N THR A 70 -23.30 -4.16 7.22
CA THR A 70 -24.55 -3.48 6.86
C THR A 70 -24.26 -2.13 6.20
N ASP A 71 -25.21 -1.65 5.40
CA ASP A 71 -25.07 -0.35 4.73
C ASP A 71 -24.98 0.80 5.74
N GLU A 72 -25.62 0.68 6.90
CA GLU A 72 -25.54 1.66 7.99
C GLU A 72 -24.10 1.84 8.50
N VAL A 73 -23.39 0.74 8.74
CA VAL A 73 -21.99 0.77 9.19
C VAL A 73 -21.09 1.30 8.08
N ARG A 74 -21.30 0.87 6.83
CA ARG A 74 -20.53 1.38 5.69
C ARG A 74 -20.71 2.87 5.53
N SER A 75 -21.94 3.38 5.57
CA SER A 75 -22.23 4.80 5.46
C SER A 75 -21.62 5.60 6.62
N PHE A 76 -21.70 5.09 7.86
CA PHE A 76 -21.06 5.70 9.01
C PHE A 76 -19.54 5.82 8.85
N ILE A 77 -18.91 4.76 8.32
CA ILE A 77 -17.47 4.76 8.04
C ILE A 77 -17.15 5.75 6.92
N VAL A 78 -17.85 5.72 5.80
CA VAL A 78 -17.56 6.58 4.65
C VAL A 78 -17.72 8.07 4.99
N ASP A 79 -18.71 8.41 5.83
CA ASP A 79 -18.94 9.80 6.28
C ASP A 79 -17.78 10.34 7.15
N ARG A 80 -17.19 9.49 7.99
CA ARG A 80 -16.11 9.87 8.92
C ARG A 80 -14.71 9.60 8.40
N ALA A 81 -14.57 8.61 7.53
CA ALA A 81 -13.30 8.16 7.03
C ALA A 81 -12.67 9.27 6.19
N ILE A 82 -11.45 9.63 6.59
CA ILE A 82 -10.57 10.29 5.64
C ILE A 82 -10.22 9.20 4.63
N GLN A 83 -10.53 9.45 3.36
CA GLN A 83 -10.02 8.64 2.26
C GLN A 83 -8.50 8.80 2.26
N ILE A 84 -7.84 7.92 3.00
CA ILE A 84 -6.41 7.74 2.82
C ILE A 84 -6.31 6.97 1.53
N ASP A 85 -5.72 7.60 0.51
CA ASP A 85 -5.04 6.87 -0.55
C ASP A 85 -3.95 6.05 0.16
N ILE A 86 -4.35 4.91 0.75
CA ILE A 86 -3.42 3.85 1.07
C ILE A 86 -2.92 3.56 -0.29
N GLY A 87 -1.68 3.96 -0.54
CA GLY A 87 -1.12 3.76 -1.84
C GLY A 87 -1.55 2.38 -2.32
N LYS A 88 -2.38 2.38 -3.37
CA LYS A 88 -1.79 2.03 -4.64
C LYS A 88 -0.38 2.66 -4.60
N ARG A 89 0.58 1.94 -3.99
CA ARG A 89 1.77 1.60 -4.72
C ARG A 89 1.13 1.22 -6.02
N LYS A 90 1.09 2.17 -6.95
CA LYS A 90 0.92 1.80 -8.32
C LYS A 90 1.84 0.60 -8.41
N LYS A 91 1.33 -0.47 -8.98
CA LYS A 91 2.19 -1.49 -9.52
C LYS A 91 2.90 -0.82 -10.71
N ASP A 92 3.64 0.26 -10.42
CA ASP A 92 4.79 0.75 -11.11
C ASP A 92 5.74 -0.45 -10.98
N GLY A 93 5.50 -1.51 -11.78
CA GLY A 93 6.65 -1.99 -12.51
C GLY A 93 7.17 -0.71 -13.13
N GLY A 94 8.26 -0.18 -12.57
CA GLY A 94 8.63 1.24 -12.67
C GLY A 94 8.54 1.71 -14.12
N GLN A 95 8.57 3.02 -14.38
CA GLN A 95 8.65 3.51 -15.76
C GLN A 95 9.68 2.74 -16.63
N LEU A 96 10.71 2.18 -15.98
CA LEU A 96 11.61 1.13 -16.52
C LEU A 96 10.94 -0.18 -16.99
N ALA A 97 10.10 -0.85 -16.20
CA ALA A 97 9.38 -2.06 -16.61
C ALA A 97 8.45 -1.81 -17.80
N GLU A 98 7.76 -0.67 -17.81
CA GLU A 98 6.89 -0.25 -18.91
C GLU A 98 7.73 0.00 -20.18
N HIS A 99 8.84 0.74 -20.06
CA HIS A 99 9.75 1.01 -21.17
C HIS A 99 10.41 -0.26 -21.72
N LEU A 100 10.87 -1.18 -20.87
CA LEU A 100 11.46 -2.45 -21.30
C LEU A 100 10.45 -3.33 -22.04
N SER A 101 9.19 -3.32 -21.59
CA SER A 101 8.11 -4.05 -22.27
C SER A 101 7.76 -3.41 -23.62
N ALA A 102 7.75 -2.08 -23.71
CA ALA A 102 7.48 -1.34 -24.94
C ALA A 102 8.60 -1.46 -25.98
N THR A 103 9.87 -1.56 -25.53
CA THR A 103 11.03 -1.68 -26.41
C THR A 103 11.43 -3.13 -26.73
N GLY A 104 10.80 -4.12 -26.09
CA GLY A 104 11.17 -5.53 -26.20
C GLY A 104 12.56 -5.85 -25.63
N THR A 105 13.14 -4.95 -24.83
CA THR A 105 14.47 -5.12 -24.25
C THR A 105 14.38 -6.03 -23.03
N THR A 106 15.19 -7.09 -23.00
CA THR A 106 15.23 -8.00 -21.84
C THR A 106 16.06 -7.40 -20.70
N ASP A 107 15.76 -7.79 -19.46
CA ASP A 107 16.53 -7.38 -18.28
C ASP A 107 18.02 -7.73 -18.43
N ALA A 108 18.34 -8.84 -19.12
CA ALA A 108 19.71 -9.26 -19.40
C ALA A 108 20.41 -8.37 -20.44
N ALA A 109 19.69 -7.96 -21.50
CA ALA A 109 20.21 -7.06 -22.51
C ALA A 109 20.49 -5.66 -21.95
N LEU A 110 19.58 -5.15 -21.10
CA LEU A 110 19.82 -3.89 -20.40
C LEU A 110 21.02 -4.02 -19.45
N ALA A 111 21.06 -5.07 -18.62
CA ALA A 111 22.16 -5.31 -17.69
C ALA A 111 23.54 -5.31 -18.37
N ALA A 112 23.65 -5.95 -19.55
CA ALA A 112 24.87 -5.96 -20.36
C ALA A 112 25.26 -4.57 -20.86
N LYS A 113 24.30 -3.72 -21.23
CA LYS A 113 24.53 -2.35 -21.71
C LYS A 113 24.96 -1.39 -20.61
N VAL A 114 24.32 -1.46 -19.43
CA VAL A 114 24.68 -0.62 -18.28
C VAL A 114 25.81 -1.19 -17.42
N GLY A 115 26.33 -2.38 -17.76
CA GLY A 115 27.47 -2.99 -17.08
C GLY A 115 27.16 -3.42 -15.64
N CYS A 116 25.95 -3.89 -15.38
CA CYS A 116 25.55 -4.37 -14.05
C CYS A 116 24.99 -5.79 -14.11
N ASP A 117 24.83 -6.40 -12.92
CA ASP A 117 24.26 -7.75 -12.82
C ASP A 117 22.75 -7.76 -13.14
N ARG A 118 22.28 -8.80 -13.83
CA ARG A 118 20.86 -8.97 -14.19
C ARG A 118 19.94 -8.93 -12.96
N SER A 119 20.37 -9.49 -11.83
CA SER A 119 19.61 -9.47 -10.58
C SER A 119 19.43 -8.05 -10.06
N MET A 120 20.40 -7.16 -10.29
CA MET A 120 20.30 -5.75 -9.92
C MET A 120 19.18 -5.06 -10.72
N ILE A 121 19.16 -5.21 -12.06
CA ILE A 121 18.09 -4.66 -12.90
C ILE A 121 16.72 -5.22 -12.51
N THR A 122 16.65 -6.53 -12.23
CA THR A 122 15.42 -7.20 -11.80
C THR A 122 14.89 -6.59 -10.50
N LYS A 123 15.77 -6.34 -9.51
CA LYS A 123 15.40 -5.74 -8.23
C LYS A 123 14.99 -4.28 -8.38
N ILE A 124 15.68 -3.50 -9.21
CA ILE A 124 15.34 -2.11 -9.51
C ILE A 124 13.96 -2.03 -10.17
N ARG A 125 13.71 -2.87 -11.19
CA ARG A 125 12.42 -2.98 -11.90
C ARG A 125 11.27 -3.33 -10.95
N ALA A 126 11.53 -4.19 -9.97
CA ALA A 126 10.55 -4.59 -8.95
C ALA A 126 10.40 -3.55 -7.80
N GLY A 127 11.11 -2.42 -7.84
CA GLY A 127 11.12 -1.42 -6.78
C GLY A 127 11.74 -1.92 -5.47
N LYS A 128 12.56 -2.98 -5.52
CA LYS A 128 13.18 -3.63 -4.35
C LYS A 128 14.61 -3.15 -4.09
N ALA A 129 15.20 -2.40 -5.02
CA ALA A 129 16.55 -1.84 -4.88
C ALA A 129 16.60 -0.44 -5.50
N THR A 130 17.26 0.48 -4.82
CA THR A 130 17.57 1.82 -5.33
C THR A 130 18.94 1.78 -6.00
N PRO A 131 19.06 2.11 -7.30
CA PRO A 131 20.36 2.17 -7.96
C PRO A 131 21.20 3.32 -7.39
N SER A 132 22.52 3.17 -7.46
CA SER A 132 23.42 4.31 -7.22
C SER A 132 23.22 5.36 -8.31
N LEU A 133 23.54 6.63 -8.02
CA LEU A 133 23.40 7.71 -8.99
C LEU A 133 24.12 7.43 -10.34
N PRO A 134 25.34 6.88 -10.38
CA PRO A 134 25.99 6.51 -11.64
C PRO A 134 25.22 5.45 -12.43
N LEU A 135 24.67 4.45 -11.74
CA LEU A 135 23.89 3.39 -12.39
C LEU A 135 22.53 3.91 -12.88
N ALA A 136 21.89 4.79 -12.11
CA ALA A 136 20.64 5.43 -12.51
C ALA A 136 20.84 6.27 -13.77
N LEU A 137 21.91 7.06 -13.85
CA LEU A 137 22.27 7.82 -15.06
C LEU A 137 22.56 6.91 -16.26
N ALA A 138 23.23 5.78 -16.04
CA ALA A 138 23.49 4.81 -17.11
C ALA A 138 22.18 4.20 -17.64
N ILE A 139 21.24 3.86 -16.75
CA ILE A 139 19.91 3.36 -17.12
C ILE A 139 19.13 4.45 -17.87
N THR A 140 19.13 5.69 -17.38
CA THR A 140 18.48 6.83 -18.05
C THR A 140 19.03 7.05 -19.46
N ARG A 141 20.34 6.92 -19.67
CA ARG A 141 20.95 7.07 -21.00
C ARG A 141 20.50 6.01 -21.99
N GLU A 142 20.35 4.77 -21.53
CA GLU A 142 19.95 3.65 -22.39
C GLU A 142 18.44 3.53 -22.60
N THR A 143 17.64 3.97 -21.63
CA THR A 143 16.17 3.77 -21.62
C THR A 143 15.37 5.06 -21.74
N GLY A 144 16.01 6.23 -21.65
CA GLY A 144 15.31 7.52 -21.59
C GLY A 144 14.43 7.72 -20.36
N VAL A 145 14.42 6.77 -19.41
CA VAL A 145 13.63 6.87 -18.18
C VAL A 145 14.26 7.93 -17.27
N PRO A 146 13.51 8.93 -16.81
CA PRO A 146 14.03 9.99 -15.96
C PRO A 146 14.60 9.42 -14.67
N VAL A 147 15.70 10.01 -14.18
CA VAL A 147 16.42 9.51 -12.99
C VAL A 147 15.53 9.56 -11.75
N GLU A 148 14.60 10.50 -11.69
CA GLU A 148 13.58 10.70 -10.65
C GLU A 148 12.58 9.54 -10.57
N ALA A 149 12.41 8.79 -11.65
CA ALA A 149 11.57 7.59 -11.66
C ALA A 149 12.34 6.32 -11.26
N LEU A 150 13.67 6.38 -11.26
CA LEU A 150 14.55 5.29 -10.83
C LEU A 150 14.94 5.43 -9.35
N LEU A 151 14.87 6.66 -8.81
CA LEU A 151 15.14 6.99 -7.42
C LEU A 151 13.81 7.27 -6.70
N PRO A 152 13.51 6.64 -5.55
CA PRO A 152 12.31 6.99 -4.80
C PRO A 152 12.40 8.45 -4.35
N ALA A 153 11.30 9.19 -4.44
CA ALA A 153 11.18 10.63 -4.13
C ALA A 153 11.42 11.02 -2.65
N GLY A 154 12.14 10.19 -1.88
CA GLY A 154 12.50 10.41 -0.48
C GLY A 154 13.87 9.88 -0.07
N ALA A 155 14.77 9.53 -1.00
CA ALA A 155 16.14 9.11 -0.66
C ALA A 155 17.11 10.30 -0.48
N ALA A 156 16.63 11.37 0.15
CA ALA A 156 17.46 12.47 0.64
C ALA A 156 17.25 12.57 2.17
N ALA A 157 17.96 11.72 2.91
CA ALA A 157 18.34 11.91 4.31
C ALA A 157 19.48 10.95 4.65
#